data_AF-A0A8J7QM91-F1
#
_entry.id   AF-A0A8J7QM91-F1
#
_cell.length_a   1.000
_cell.length_b   1.000
_cell.length_c   1.000
_cell.angle_alpha   90.00
_cell.angle_beta   90.00
_cell.angle_gamma   90.00
#
_symmetry.space_group_name_H-M   'P 1'
#
loop_
_entity.id
_entity.type
_entity.pdbx_description
1 polymer ?
#
loop_
_entity_poly.entity_id
_entity_poly.type
_entity_poly.pdbx_seq_one_letter_code
_entity_poly.pdbx_strand_id
1 'polypeptide(L)'
;MKTINHHHLSVCLTSSVLLISSCTHTSKEDSQIANDSIIEEEALVTPLSEININGTWESKDNPFYPALEFKGKSTVVIKSIMGPYPSSYERDEEFIRVHTDKSDLLFEIVSEDSIVGSGFAKGTWVKL
;
A
#
# COMPACT_ATOMS: atom_id res chain seq x y z
N MET A 1 -50.40 -18.30 -23.20
CA MET A 1 -51.27 -17.89 -22.08
C MET A 1 -50.60 -18.22 -20.75
N LYS A 2 -49.83 -17.26 -20.21
CA LYS A 2 -49.67 -16.94 -18.77
C LYS A 2 -48.67 -15.79 -18.66
N THR A 3 -49.21 -14.59 -18.50
CA THR A 3 -48.56 -13.36 -18.07
C THR A 3 -48.39 -13.39 -16.55
N ILE A 4 -47.23 -12.99 -16.01
CA ILE A 4 -47.09 -12.59 -14.60
C ILE A 4 -46.13 -11.39 -14.48
N ASN A 5 -46.77 -10.22 -14.36
CA ASN A 5 -46.54 -9.04 -13.53
C ASN A 5 -45.12 -8.54 -13.19
N HIS A 6 -44.94 -7.27 -13.56
CA HIS A 6 -44.02 -6.27 -13.01
C HIS A 6 -44.18 -6.07 -11.50
N HIS A 7 -43.06 -5.89 -10.79
CA HIS A 7 -42.95 -4.89 -9.74
C HIS A 7 -41.56 -4.26 -9.77
N HIS A 8 -41.52 -3.00 -10.19
CA HIS A 8 -40.42 -2.07 -9.93
C HIS A 8 -40.29 -1.90 -8.42
N LEU A 9 -39.12 -2.20 -7.85
CA LEU A 9 -38.72 -1.64 -6.57
C LEU A 9 -37.61 -0.63 -6.83
N SER A 10 -38.03 0.62 -7.01
CA SER A 10 -37.19 1.81 -6.90
C SER A 10 -36.99 2.07 -5.41
N VAL A 11 -35.74 2.10 -4.94
CA VAL A 11 -35.39 2.67 -3.65
C VAL A 11 -34.36 3.74 -3.91
N CYS A 12 -34.82 4.99 -3.86
CA CYS A 12 -34.00 6.19 -3.92
C CYS A 12 -33.19 6.39 -2.63
N LEU A 13 -31.96 6.87 -2.83
CA LEU A 13 -31.15 7.79 -2.02
C LEU A 13 -31.50 7.98 -0.54
N THR A 14 -30.46 7.91 0.31
CA THR A 14 -29.88 9.14 0.90
C THR A 14 -28.38 8.97 1.15
N SER A 15 -27.61 9.92 0.60
CA SER A 15 -26.19 10.10 0.84
C SER A 15 -26.04 10.95 2.11
N SER A 16 -25.52 10.38 3.19
CA SER A 16 -25.26 11.11 4.43
C SER A 16 -23.89 11.80 4.33
N VAL A 17 -23.88 13.07 3.91
CA VAL A 17 -22.72 13.96 4.02
C VAL A 17 -22.62 14.42 5.47
N LEU A 18 -21.60 13.96 6.20
CA LEU A 18 -21.24 14.49 7.51
C LEU A 18 -20.41 15.76 7.31
N LEU A 19 -21.04 16.93 7.46
CA LEU A 19 -20.35 18.21 7.62
C LEU A 19 -19.85 18.31 9.07
N ILE A 20 -18.54 18.17 9.27
CA ILE A 20 -17.91 18.50 10.55
C ILE A 20 -17.65 20.00 10.56
N SER A 21 -18.51 20.75 11.25
CA SER A 21 -18.36 22.18 11.50
C SER A 21 -17.08 22.45 12.29
N SER A 22 -16.22 23.32 11.74
CA SER A 22 -15.07 23.89 12.43
C SER A 22 -15.52 24.79 13.60
N CYS A 23 -15.00 24.54 14.80
CA CYS A 23 -15.11 25.46 15.92
C CYS A 23 -13.90 26.41 15.93
N THR A 24 -14.09 27.63 15.45
CA THR A 24 -13.23 28.78 15.72
C THR A 24 -13.31 29.14 17.21
N HIS A 25 -12.25 28.88 17.98
CA HIS A 25 -12.07 29.48 19.31
C HIS A 25 -11.25 30.76 19.15
N THR A 26 -11.90 31.90 19.39
CA THR A 26 -11.27 33.21 19.48
C THR A 26 -10.74 33.42 20.90
N SER A 27 -9.44 33.55 21.05
CA SER A 27 -8.84 34.23 22.19
C SER A 27 -7.68 35.07 21.67
N LYS A 28 -7.88 36.39 21.66
CA LYS A 28 -6.82 37.38 21.50
C LYS A 28 -6.05 37.44 22.80
N GLU A 29 -4.73 37.30 22.74
CA GLU A 29 -3.81 38.03 23.61
C GLU A 29 -2.44 38.12 22.93
N ASP A 30 -1.93 39.34 22.93
CA ASP A 30 -0.70 39.83 22.33
C ASP A 30 0.53 39.20 22.99
N SER A 31 1.52 38.76 22.19
CA SER A 31 2.95 38.83 22.53
C SER A 31 3.82 38.46 21.33
N GLN A 32 4.69 39.40 20.95
CA GLN A 32 5.77 39.27 19.99
C GLN A 32 6.60 38.01 20.23
N ILE A 33 7.04 37.30 19.19
CA ILE A 33 8.37 36.68 19.05
C ILE A 33 8.54 36.14 17.62
N ALA A 34 9.68 36.52 17.03
CA ALA A 34 10.44 35.91 15.95
C ALA A 34 9.71 35.52 14.65
N ASN A 35 10.12 36.22 13.58
CA ASN A 35 10.15 35.66 12.23
C ASN A 35 10.95 34.35 12.27
N ASP A 36 10.26 33.23 12.33
CA ASP A 36 10.80 31.96 11.86
C ASP A 36 10.06 31.66 10.57
N SER A 37 10.73 31.91 9.46
CA SER A 37 10.34 31.38 8.17
C SER A 37 10.42 29.86 8.27
N ILE A 38 9.30 29.26 8.66
CA ILE A 38 9.03 27.84 8.42
C ILE A 38 9.06 27.70 6.90
N ILE A 39 10.22 27.31 6.38
CA ILE A 39 10.29 26.68 5.08
C ILE A 39 9.60 25.33 5.32
N GLU A 40 8.31 25.28 5.01
CA GLU A 40 7.63 24.02 4.76
C GLU A 40 8.36 23.40 3.57
N GLU A 41 9.33 22.54 3.89
CA GLU A 41 9.89 21.59 2.95
C GLU A 41 8.71 20.71 2.54
N GLU A 42 8.02 21.10 1.46
CA GLU A 42 7.06 20.24 0.77
C GLU A 42 7.83 18.99 0.32
N ALA A 43 7.85 17.99 1.19
CA ALA A 43 8.29 16.65 0.84
C ALA A 43 7.43 16.23 -0.36
N LEU A 44 8.08 16.05 -1.51
CA LEU A 44 7.48 15.44 -2.69
C LEU A 44 6.92 14.08 -2.26
N VAL A 45 5.61 14.00 -2.01
CA VAL A 45 4.95 12.74 -1.67
C VAL A 45 4.87 11.91 -2.95
N THR A 46 5.89 11.08 -3.18
CA THR A 46 5.88 10.12 -4.28
C THR A 46 4.73 9.15 -4.04
N PRO A 47 3.81 8.96 -5.00
CA PRO A 47 2.79 7.94 -4.88
C PRO A 47 3.43 6.57 -4.63
N LEU A 48 2.91 5.79 -3.68
CA LEU A 48 3.47 4.48 -3.34
C LEU A 48 3.53 3.54 -4.56
N SER A 49 2.63 3.70 -5.53
CA SER A 49 2.60 2.98 -6.80
C SER A 49 3.76 3.31 -7.76
N GLU A 50 4.45 4.43 -7.57
CA GLU A 50 5.59 4.85 -8.38
C GLU A 50 6.95 4.46 -7.78
N ILE A 51 6.96 3.99 -6.53
CA ILE A 51 8.19 3.58 -5.84
C ILE A 51 8.90 2.46 -6.60
N ASN A 52 10.19 2.65 -6.87
CA ASN A 52 11.03 1.66 -7.52
C ASN A 52 11.43 0.54 -6.54
N ILE A 53 10.85 -0.64 -6.75
CA ILE A 53 11.06 -1.82 -5.89
C ILE A 53 12.28 -2.67 -6.28
N ASN A 54 13.00 -2.32 -7.35
CA ASN A 54 14.18 -3.10 -7.76
C ASN A 54 15.21 -3.17 -6.62
N GLY A 55 15.77 -4.37 -6.43
CA GLY A 55 16.73 -4.65 -5.37
C GLY A 55 16.41 -5.89 -4.58
N THR A 56 17.25 -6.18 -3.58
CA THR A 56 17.03 -7.29 -2.64
C THR A 56 16.28 -6.78 -1.42
N TRP A 57 15.25 -7.52 -1.02
CA TRP A 57 14.41 -7.27 0.13
C TRP A 57 14.52 -8.46 1.09
N GLU A 58 14.90 -8.20 2.33
CA GLU A 58 15.10 -9.22 3.35
C GLU A 58 13.93 -9.22 4.33
N SER A 59 13.37 -10.41 4.60
CA SER A 59 12.33 -10.56 5.61
C SER A 59 12.91 -10.44 7.01
N LYS A 60 12.21 -9.74 7.89
CA LYS A 60 12.49 -9.75 9.33
C LYS A 60 11.76 -10.88 10.07
N ASP A 61 10.66 -11.38 9.50
CA ASP A 61 9.71 -12.24 10.21
C ASP A 61 9.37 -13.56 9.49
N ASN A 62 9.76 -13.73 8.22
CA ASN A 62 9.37 -14.88 7.39
C ASN A 62 10.55 -15.82 7.08
N PRO A 63 10.68 -16.94 7.82
CA PRO A 63 11.77 -17.88 7.60
C PRO A 63 11.62 -18.73 6.34
N PHE A 64 10.41 -18.83 5.76
CA PHE A 64 10.16 -19.63 4.56
C PHE A 64 10.61 -18.93 3.28
N TYR A 65 10.45 -17.61 3.25
CA TYR A 65 10.84 -16.71 2.17
C TYR A 65 11.75 -15.60 2.70
N PRO A 66 12.98 -15.95 3.13
CA PRO A 66 13.88 -15.01 3.81
C PRO A 66 14.25 -13.79 2.97
N ALA A 67 14.21 -13.87 1.64
CA ALA A 67 14.46 -12.71 0.79
C ALA A 67 13.85 -12.82 -0.61
N LEU A 68 13.66 -11.66 -1.23
CA LEU A 68 13.22 -11.48 -2.61
C LEU A 68 14.20 -10.57 -3.33
N GLU A 69 14.50 -10.84 -4.59
CA GLU A 69 15.28 -9.93 -5.44
C GLU A 69 14.44 -9.50 -6.65
N PHE A 70 13.85 -8.30 -6.58
CA PHE A 70 13.06 -7.75 -7.69
C PHE A 70 13.98 -7.17 -8.77
N LYS A 71 13.71 -7.55 -10.02
CA LYS A 71 14.51 -7.21 -11.20
C LYS A 71 13.60 -6.72 -12.33
N GLY A 72 13.85 -5.49 -12.79
CA GLY A 72 13.12 -4.93 -13.92
C GLY A 72 11.63 -4.82 -13.60
N LYS A 73 10.77 -5.11 -14.60
CA LYS A 73 9.33 -4.83 -14.51
C LYS A 73 8.46 -6.00 -14.01
N SER A 74 8.99 -7.22 -14.02
CA SER A 74 8.17 -8.40 -13.72
C SER A 74 8.96 -9.62 -13.25
N THR A 75 10.29 -9.53 -13.09
CA THR A 75 11.11 -10.67 -12.66
C THR A 75 11.43 -10.54 -11.17
N VAL A 76 11.33 -11.64 -10.45
CA VAL A 76 11.76 -11.73 -9.04
C VAL A 76 12.50 -13.04 -8.81
N VAL A 77 13.57 -13.01 -8.03
CA VAL A 77 14.19 -14.23 -7.49
C VAL A 77 13.72 -14.41 -6.07
N ILE A 78 13.01 -15.50 -5.80
CA ILE A 78 12.52 -15.85 -4.48
C ILE A 78 13.60 -16.71 -3.81
N LYS A 79 14.17 -16.24 -2.69
CA LYS A 79 15.02 -17.08 -1.85
C LYS A 79 14.12 -17.79 -0.86
N SER A 80 14.00 -19.11 -1.01
CA SER A 80 13.22 -19.97 -0.11
C SER A 80 14.12 -20.94 0.65
N ILE A 81 13.57 -21.63 1.64
CA ILE A 81 14.24 -22.73 2.34
C ILE A 81 14.64 -23.91 1.43
N MET A 82 13.99 -24.04 0.26
CA MET A 82 14.29 -25.10 -0.73
C MET A 82 15.34 -24.65 -1.76
N GLY A 83 15.87 -23.43 -1.62
CA GLY A 83 16.79 -22.80 -2.55
C GLY A 83 16.16 -21.61 -3.29
N PRO A 84 17.00 -20.83 -4.01
CA PRO A 84 16.55 -19.71 -4.81
C PRO A 84 15.93 -20.17 -6.13
N TYR A 85 14.85 -19.54 -6.56
CA TYR A 85 14.26 -19.78 -7.87
C TYR A 85 13.68 -18.50 -8.49
N PRO A 86 13.79 -18.32 -9.81
CA PRO A 86 13.18 -17.18 -10.51
C PRO A 86 11.67 -17.39 -10.63
N SER A 87 10.93 -16.29 -10.54
CA SER A 87 9.49 -16.22 -10.78
C SER A 87 9.13 -14.87 -11.38
N SER A 88 7.83 -14.60 -11.50
CA SER A 88 7.29 -13.32 -11.93
C SER A 88 6.52 -12.62 -10.81
N TYR A 89 6.31 -11.31 -11.01
CA TYR A 89 5.42 -10.52 -10.17
C TYR A 89 4.55 -9.59 -11.02
N GLU A 90 3.40 -9.25 -10.47
CA GLU A 90 2.50 -8.20 -10.95
C GLU A 90 2.47 -7.08 -9.89
N ARG A 91 2.33 -5.84 -10.36
CA ARG A 91 2.08 -4.69 -9.51
C ARG A 91 0.69 -4.15 -9.79
N ASP A 92 -0.04 -3.87 -8.72
CA ASP A 92 -1.38 -3.29 -8.73
C ASP A 92 -1.41 -2.19 -7.66
N GLU A 93 -1.28 -0.93 -8.09
CA GLU A 93 -1.12 0.22 -7.20
C GLU A 93 0.07 0.03 -6.21
N GLU A 94 -0.17 0.10 -4.90
CA GLU A 94 0.80 -0.20 -3.83
C GLU A 94 1.01 -1.69 -3.59
N PHE A 95 0.28 -2.58 -4.26
CA PHE A 95 0.38 -4.02 -4.05
C PHE A 95 1.31 -4.70 -5.05
N ILE A 96 2.06 -5.70 -4.56
CA ILE A 96 2.90 -6.58 -5.36
C ILE A 96 2.42 -8.01 -5.15
N ARG A 97 2.03 -8.68 -6.23
CA ARG A 97 1.72 -10.11 -6.23
C ARG A 97 2.88 -10.87 -6.88
N VAL A 98 3.60 -11.65 -6.08
CA VAL A 98 4.66 -12.53 -6.56
C VAL A 98 4.08 -13.93 -6.78
N HIS A 99 4.22 -14.45 -8.00
CA HIS A 99 3.65 -15.74 -8.34
C HIS A 99 4.49 -16.89 -7.79
N THR A 100 3.81 -17.92 -7.30
CA THR A 100 4.47 -19.21 -6.97
C THR A 100 3.62 -20.37 -7.46
N ASP A 101 4.20 -21.56 -7.44
CA ASP A 101 3.59 -22.81 -7.85
C ASP A 101 2.49 -23.33 -6.90
N LYS A 102 2.37 -22.77 -5.69
CA LYS A 102 1.31 -23.17 -4.72
C LYS A 102 0.34 -22.05 -4.37
N SER A 103 0.87 -20.89 -4.04
CA SER A 103 0.09 -19.71 -3.64
C SER A 103 0.93 -18.48 -3.86
N ASP A 104 0.34 -17.47 -4.47
CA ASP A 104 1.00 -16.19 -4.64
C ASP A 104 1.33 -15.56 -3.28
N LEU A 105 2.44 -14.83 -3.25
CA LEU A 105 2.88 -14.03 -2.11
C LEU A 105 2.41 -12.58 -2.36
N LEU A 106 1.71 -12.00 -1.40
CA LEU A 106 1.16 -10.65 -1.53
C LEU A 106 1.88 -9.69 -0.59
N PHE A 107 2.32 -8.56 -1.14
CA PHE A 107 2.98 -7.47 -0.44
C PHE A 107 2.27 -6.14 -0.70
N GLU A 108 2.34 -5.25 0.27
CA GLU A 108 1.94 -3.85 0.21
C GLU A 108 3.20 -3.00 0.39
N ILE A 109 3.37 -2.00 -0.46
CA ILE A 109 4.48 -1.06 -0.42
C ILE A 109 4.14 0.02 0.59
N VAL A 110 4.98 0.18 1.61
CA VAL A 110 4.75 1.16 2.70
C VAL A 110 5.69 2.34 2.59
N SER A 111 6.90 2.13 2.04
CA SER A 111 7.91 3.16 1.78
C SER A 111 8.91 2.71 0.72
N GLU A 112 9.92 3.52 0.41
CA GLU A 112 10.99 3.20 -0.55
C GLU A 112 11.85 2.00 -0.12
N ASP A 113 11.88 1.72 1.17
CA ASP A 113 12.73 0.74 1.84
C ASP A 113 11.96 -0.31 2.65
N SER A 114 10.62 -0.21 2.73
CA SER A 114 9.77 -1.15 3.49
C SER A 114 8.57 -1.64 2.67
N ILE A 115 8.38 -2.97 2.68
CA ILE A 115 7.13 -3.62 2.23
C ILE A 115 6.61 -4.54 3.33
N VAL A 116 5.29 -4.67 3.42
CA VAL A 116 4.61 -5.55 4.38
C VAL A 116 3.90 -6.64 3.61
N GLY A 117 4.13 -7.88 4.00
CA GLY A 117 3.48 -9.01 3.36
C GLY A 117 2.35 -9.59 4.18
N SER A 118 1.47 -10.33 3.50
CA SER A 118 0.29 -10.97 4.08
C SER A 118 0.21 -12.46 3.70
N GLY A 119 -0.62 -13.24 4.41
CA GLY A 119 -0.79 -14.67 4.15
C GLY A 119 0.52 -15.46 4.31
N PHE A 120 0.92 -16.20 3.28
CA PHE A 120 2.20 -16.95 3.28
C PHE A 120 3.43 -16.05 3.30
N ALA A 121 3.26 -14.79 2.93
CA ALA A 121 4.25 -13.74 3.04
C ALA A 121 4.00 -12.85 4.25
N LYS A 122 3.39 -13.31 5.35
CA LYS A 122 3.19 -12.44 6.53
C LYS A 122 4.54 -11.94 7.10
N GLY A 123 4.66 -10.62 7.34
CA GLY A 123 5.83 -10.00 7.99
C GLY A 123 6.20 -8.62 7.47
N THR A 124 7.38 -8.13 7.89
CA THR A 124 8.03 -6.93 7.32
C THR A 124 9.25 -7.32 6.50
N TRP A 125 9.46 -6.64 5.37
CA TRP A 125 10.65 -6.77 4.54
C TRP A 125 11.33 -5.42 4.37
N VAL A 126 12.66 -5.41 4.47
CA VAL A 126 13.48 -4.21 4.34
C VAL A 126 14.40 -4.35 3.14
N LYS A 127 14.52 -3.28 2.36
CA LYS A 127 15.44 -3.19 1.23
C LYS A 127 16.90 -3.15 1.72
N LEU A 128 17.77 -3.94 1.09
CA LEU A 128 19.22 -3.96 1.33
C LEU A 128 19.96 -2.86 0.57
#